data_AF-A0AAE4BTC1-F1
#
_entry.id   AF-A0AAE4BTC1-F1
#
_cell.length_a   1.000
_cell.length_b   1.000
_cell.length_c   1.000
_cell.angle_alpha   90.00
_cell.angle_beta   90.00
_cell.angle_gamma   90.00
#
_symmetry.space_group_name_H-M   'P 1'
#
loop_
_entity.id
_entity.type
_entity.pdbx_description
1 polymer ?
#
loop_
_entity_poly.entity_id
_entity_poly.type
_entity_poly.pdbx_seq_one_letter_code
_entity_poly.pdbx_strand_id
1 'polypeptide(L)'
;MGKSIGIISFIFFALFFFVNPVKAQIEEEVQIDKEVLIYFRDAKVEMSNGNYEQANYLFRKALATRKVIPGDLCYFFAETLYMLKQYQNASNLIEKYFTLTSTNGDYYDQALELAELIDRKVNINRRCSKCDFYGYKYTECIHCDEDGKINSTCYYCRGTGLRYCSPCSGEGIIITTGPLGSSLYQKCGVCESKGYVECSLCHGEKNIDTDCSVCLGSRKIRTLEICTHD
;
A
#
# COMPACT_ATOMS: atom_id res chain seq x y z
N MET A 1 -78.23 -11.35 61.40
CA MET A 1 -77.85 -12.61 60.70
C MET A 1 -77.12 -12.23 59.41
N GLY A 2 -75.93 -12.80 59.18
CA GLY A 2 -75.02 -12.50 58.05
C GLY A 2 -73.70 -11.89 58.56
N LYS A 3 -72.69 -12.70 58.93
CA LYS A 3 -71.51 -13.14 58.14
C LYS A 3 -70.58 -11.96 57.79
N SER A 4 -69.26 -11.97 57.98
CA SER A 4 -68.27 -13.00 58.32
C SER A 4 -66.98 -12.33 58.84
N ILE A 5 -66.40 -12.94 59.89
CA ILE A 5 -65.00 -13.39 60.03
C ILE A 5 -63.90 -12.48 59.45
N GLY A 6 -63.18 -11.81 60.36
CA GLY A 6 -61.84 -11.29 60.13
C GLY A 6 -60.79 -12.40 60.15
N ILE A 7 -59.82 -12.31 59.23
CA ILE A 7 -58.61 -13.12 59.22
C ILE A 7 -57.44 -12.16 59.35
N ILE A 8 -56.75 -12.25 60.49
CA ILE A 8 -55.49 -11.61 60.79
C ILE A 8 -54.38 -12.66 60.61
N SER A 9 -53.31 -12.25 59.93
CA SER A 9 -51.94 -12.80 60.00
C SER A 9 -51.63 -14.10 59.24
N PHE A 10 -50.73 -14.05 58.26
CA PHE A 10 -49.30 -14.35 58.45
C PHE A 10 -48.57 -14.29 57.08
N ILE A 11 -47.33 -13.74 57.08
CA ILE A 11 -46.17 -14.09 56.22
C ILE A 11 -45.85 -13.17 55.03
N PHE A 12 -44.99 -12.19 55.34
CA PHE A 12 -43.68 -11.94 54.72
C PHE A 12 -43.61 -11.96 53.17
N PHE A 13 -43.94 -10.82 52.58
CA PHE A 13 -43.60 -10.49 51.20
C PHE A 13 -42.12 -10.04 51.15
N ALA A 14 -41.21 -10.96 50.88
CA ALA A 14 -39.81 -10.66 50.59
C ALA A 14 -39.71 -10.02 49.20
N LEU A 15 -39.90 -8.70 49.14
CA LEU A 15 -39.50 -7.84 48.03
C LEU A 15 -37.97 -7.81 47.96
N PHE A 16 -37.38 -8.84 47.35
CA PHE A 16 -36.04 -8.74 46.79
C PHE A 16 -36.11 -7.76 45.62
N PHE A 17 -35.89 -6.48 45.92
CA PHE A 17 -35.46 -5.50 44.93
C PHE A 17 -34.14 -6.01 44.33
N PHE A 18 -34.24 -6.69 43.19
CA PHE A 18 -33.12 -6.80 42.26
C PHE A 18 -32.82 -5.39 41.74
N VAL A 19 -32.02 -4.65 42.50
CA VAL A 19 -31.33 -3.47 42.00
C VAL A 19 -30.29 -4.01 41.03
N ASN A 20 -30.66 -4.13 39.76
CA ASN A 20 -29.68 -4.31 38.69
C ASN A 20 -28.80 -3.06 38.71
N PRO A 21 -27.47 -3.14 38.97
CA PRO A 21 -26.60 -2.05 38.61
C PRO A 21 -26.56 -2.05 37.08
N VAL A 22 -27.40 -1.21 36.46
CA VAL A 22 -27.16 -0.74 35.10
C VAL A 22 -25.79 -0.09 35.16
N LYS A 23 -24.77 -0.80 34.67
CA LYS A 23 -23.48 -0.20 34.38
C LYS A 23 -23.75 0.82 33.29
N ALA A 24 -23.93 2.08 33.68
CA ALA A 24 -23.80 3.21 32.76
C ALA A 24 -22.39 3.08 32.16
N GLN A 25 -22.32 2.63 30.90
CA GLN A 25 -21.12 2.77 30.11
C GLN A 25 -21.02 4.27 29.84
N ILE A 26 -20.12 4.92 30.57
CA ILE A 26 -19.66 6.26 30.21
C ILE A 26 -18.92 6.05 28.88
N GLU A 27 -19.56 6.37 27.75
CA GLU A 27 -18.85 6.60 26.51
C GLU A 27 -17.88 7.74 26.79
N GLU A 28 -16.59 7.42 26.84
CA GLU A 28 -15.54 8.40 26.93
C GLU A 28 -15.58 9.21 25.62
N GLU A 29 -16.12 10.42 25.66
CA GLU A 29 -16.14 11.32 24.50
C GLU A 29 -14.70 11.48 24.00
N VAL A 30 -14.45 10.99 22.79
CA VAL A 30 -13.13 11.03 22.17
C VAL A 30 -12.74 12.49 21.95
N GLN A 31 -11.86 13.02 22.80
CA GLN A 31 -11.43 14.39 22.72
C GLN A 31 -10.49 14.59 21.52
N ILE A 32 -10.99 15.28 20.50
CA ILE A 32 -10.21 15.64 19.31
C ILE A 32 -9.30 16.82 19.65
N ASP A 33 -8.03 16.72 19.23
CA ASP A 33 -7.04 17.75 19.48
C ASP A 33 -7.36 19.07 18.76
N LYS A 34 -7.18 20.19 19.48
CA LYS A 34 -7.49 21.54 18.98
C LYS A 34 -6.74 21.89 17.70
N GLU A 35 -5.51 21.44 17.54
CA GLU A 35 -4.69 21.70 16.36
C GLU A 35 -5.29 21.03 15.11
N VAL A 36 -5.77 19.79 15.25
CA VAL A 36 -6.46 19.06 14.17
C VAL A 36 -7.73 19.80 13.77
N LEU A 37 -8.51 20.27 14.76
CA LEU A 37 -9.75 21.02 14.51
C LEU A 37 -9.50 22.36 13.82
N ILE A 38 -8.39 23.04 14.11
CA ILE A 38 -8.00 24.28 13.42
C ILE A 38 -7.73 23.98 11.94
N TYR A 39 -6.84 23.03 11.65
CA TYR A 39 -6.55 22.68 10.26
C TYR A 39 -7.79 22.21 9.50
N PHE A 40 -8.65 21.43 10.14
CA PHE A 40 -9.89 20.96 9.53
C PHE A 40 -10.84 22.12 9.21
N ARG A 41 -11.04 23.05 10.16
CA ARG A 41 -11.88 24.23 9.95
C ARG A 41 -11.34 25.09 8.80
N ASP A 42 -10.05 25.37 8.82
CA ASP A 42 -9.41 26.21 7.80
C ASP A 42 -9.49 25.53 6.42
N ALA A 43 -9.32 24.21 6.36
CA ALA A 43 -9.48 23.45 5.12
C ALA A 43 -10.89 23.59 4.53
N LYS A 44 -11.94 23.51 5.37
CA LYS A 44 -13.33 23.73 4.91
C LYS A 44 -13.56 25.14 4.39
N VAL A 45 -12.94 26.16 4.99
CA VAL A 45 -13.00 27.55 4.49
C VAL A 45 -12.36 27.63 3.10
N GLU A 46 -11.18 27.05 2.91
CA GLU A 46 -10.51 27.04 1.61
C GLU A 46 -11.31 26.27 0.55
N MET A 47 -11.93 25.15 0.91
CA MET A 47 -12.88 24.44 0.03
C MET A 47 -14.03 25.34 -0.40
N SER A 48 -14.65 26.09 0.53
CA SER A 48 -15.77 26.98 0.22
C SER A 48 -15.38 28.14 -0.70
N ASN A 49 -14.10 28.51 -0.69
CA ASN A 49 -13.52 29.51 -1.60
C ASN A 49 -13.09 28.91 -2.95
N GLY A 50 -13.21 27.60 -3.15
CA GLY A 50 -12.74 26.89 -4.35
C GLY A 50 -11.23 26.60 -4.36
N ASN A 51 -10.52 26.89 -3.27
CA ASN A 51 -9.07 26.74 -3.14
C ASN A 51 -8.68 25.31 -2.73
N TYR A 52 -9.00 24.32 -3.55
CA TYR A 52 -8.82 22.90 -3.22
C TYR A 52 -7.36 22.49 -2.97
N GLU A 53 -6.38 23.14 -3.60
CA GLU A 53 -4.96 22.87 -3.33
C GLU A 53 -4.56 23.28 -1.91
N GLN A 54 -5.02 24.45 -1.46
CA GLN A 54 -4.77 24.93 -0.11
C GLN A 54 -5.52 24.08 0.92
N ALA A 55 -6.76 23.69 0.63
CA ALA A 55 -7.50 22.75 1.46
C ALA A 55 -6.77 21.40 1.60
N ASN A 56 -6.27 20.83 0.49
CA ASN A 56 -5.48 19.61 0.48
C ASN A 56 -4.21 19.73 1.34
N TYR A 57 -3.51 20.86 1.29
CA TYR A 57 -2.38 21.14 2.15
C TYR A 57 -2.76 21.12 3.64
N LEU A 58 -3.87 21.77 4.01
CA LEU A 58 -4.36 21.84 5.39
C LEU A 58 -4.85 20.48 5.91
N PHE A 59 -5.55 19.69 5.10
CA PHE A 59 -5.90 18.31 5.46
C PHE A 59 -4.67 17.44 5.72
N ARG A 60 -3.63 17.58 4.87
CA ARG A 60 -2.36 16.85 5.08
C ARG A 60 -1.66 17.29 6.37
N LYS A 61 -1.72 18.57 6.74
CA LYS A 61 -1.25 19.04 8.06
C LYS A 61 -2.03 18.42 9.20
N ALA A 62 -3.35 18.33 9.11
CA ALA A 62 -4.17 17.66 10.12
C ALA A 62 -3.74 16.19 10.31
N LEU A 63 -3.55 15.44 9.22
CA LEU A 63 -3.08 14.06 9.27
C LEU A 63 -1.64 13.94 9.81
N ALA A 64 -0.77 14.90 9.49
CA ALA A 64 0.62 14.91 9.94
C ALA A 64 0.77 15.06 11.47
N THR A 65 -0.27 15.52 12.17
CA THR A 65 -0.29 15.55 13.64
C THR A 65 -0.25 14.16 14.26
N ARG A 66 -0.67 13.11 13.51
CA ARG A 66 -0.85 11.73 13.97
C ARG A 66 -1.78 11.57 15.18
N LYS A 67 -2.65 12.56 15.41
CA LYS A 67 -3.66 12.55 16.47
C LYS A 67 -4.98 11.98 15.93
N VAL A 68 -5.93 11.75 16.83
CA VAL A 68 -7.28 11.32 16.44
C VAL A 68 -7.93 12.40 15.59
N ILE A 69 -8.58 11.99 14.49
CA ILE A 69 -9.23 12.88 13.53
C ILE A 69 -10.75 12.71 13.58
N PRO A 70 -11.54 13.78 13.28
CA PRO A 70 -12.98 13.65 13.08
C PRO A 70 -13.29 12.72 11.90
N GLY A 71 -14.37 11.93 11.98
CA GLY A 71 -14.85 11.11 10.86
C GLY A 71 -15.11 11.97 9.61
N ASP A 72 -15.81 13.08 9.77
CA ASP A 72 -16.14 14.04 8.70
C ASP A 72 -14.92 14.59 7.96
N LEU A 73 -13.75 14.63 8.61
CA LEU A 73 -12.51 15.05 7.96
C LEU A 73 -12.23 14.18 6.73
N CYS A 74 -12.46 12.87 6.83
CA CYS A 74 -12.26 11.95 5.72
C CYS A 74 -13.20 12.25 4.55
N TYR A 75 -14.46 12.60 4.82
CA TYR A 75 -15.42 12.98 3.77
C TYR A 75 -14.98 14.25 3.03
N PHE A 76 -14.72 15.35 3.74
CA PHE A 76 -14.32 16.62 3.10
C PHE A 76 -12.96 16.52 2.40
N PHE A 77 -12.04 15.71 2.95
CA PHE A 77 -10.77 15.49 2.30
C PHE A 77 -10.91 14.65 1.03
N ALA A 78 -11.80 13.64 1.02
CA ALA A 78 -12.13 12.89 -0.18
C ALA A 78 -12.72 13.80 -1.28
N GLU A 79 -13.66 14.68 -0.93
CA GLU A 79 -14.23 15.66 -1.84
C GLU A 79 -13.16 16.59 -2.44
N THR A 80 -12.26 17.09 -1.59
CA THR A 80 -11.11 17.90 -2.03
C THR A 80 -10.24 17.15 -3.03
N LEU A 81 -9.89 15.89 -2.74
CA LEU A 81 -9.07 15.07 -3.63
C LEU A 81 -9.79 14.74 -4.94
N TYR A 82 -11.12 14.58 -4.91
CA TYR A 82 -11.93 14.42 -6.13
C TYR A 82 -11.83 15.64 -7.03
N MET A 83 -11.94 16.85 -6.47
CA MET A 83 -11.81 18.10 -7.22
C MET A 83 -10.41 18.29 -7.80
N LEU A 84 -9.37 17.81 -7.11
CA LEU A 84 -7.99 17.77 -7.59
C LEU A 84 -7.71 16.58 -8.53
N LYS A 85 -8.73 15.82 -8.94
CA LYS A 85 -8.63 14.64 -9.81
C LYS A 85 -7.75 13.51 -9.25
N GLN A 86 -7.48 13.50 -7.95
CA GLN A 86 -6.75 12.44 -7.27
C GLN A 86 -7.71 11.32 -6.83
N TYR A 87 -8.41 10.74 -7.80
CA TYR A 87 -9.58 9.88 -7.56
C TYR A 87 -9.27 8.64 -6.71
N GLN A 88 -8.10 8.02 -6.90
CA GLN A 88 -7.74 6.86 -6.08
C GLN A 88 -7.48 7.25 -4.62
N ASN A 89 -6.90 8.42 -4.35
CA ASN A 89 -6.71 8.89 -2.99
C ASN A 89 -8.06 9.26 -2.36
N ALA A 90 -8.96 9.87 -3.15
CA ALA A 90 -10.32 10.15 -2.72
C ALA A 90 -11.09 8.87 -2.35
N SER A 91 -10.97 7.81 -3.17
CA SER A 91 -11.57 6.49 -2.93
C SER A 91 -11.11 5.91 -1.58
N ASN A 92 -9.81 5.92 -1.29
CA ASN A 92 -9.31 5.41 -0.02
C ASN A 92 -9.86 6.21 1.19
N LEU A 93 -10.07 7.52 1.04
CA LEU A 93 -10.61 8.33 2.13
C LEU A 93 -12.11 8.19 2.32
N ILE A 94 -12.87 8.03 1.24
CA ILE A 94 -14.32 7.82 1.37
C ILE A 94 -14.62 6.45 2.01
N GLU A 95 -13.84 5.41 1.67
CA GLU A 95 -13.89 4.13 2.38
C GLU A 95 -13.54 4.27 3.87
N LYS A 96 -12.56 5.13 4.18
CA LYS A 96 -12.18 5.41 5.57
C LYS A 96 -13.29 6.14 6.33
N TYR A 97 -13.99 7.07 5.68
CA TYR A 97 -15.17 7.73 6.26
C TYR A 97 -16.22 6.69 6.67
N PHE A 98 -16.66 5.83 5.75
CA PHE A 98 -17.63 4.78 6.05
C PHE A 98 -17.16 3.83 7.16
N THR A 99 -15.86 3.52 7.21
CA THR A 99 -15.29 2.69 8.28
C THR A 99 -15.39 3.36 9.65
N LEU A 100 -15.19 4.69 9.72
CA LEU A 100 -15.19 5.42 10.98
C LEU A 100 -16.60 5.77 11.48
N THR A 101 -17.52 6.06 10.56
CA THR A 101 -18.86 6.55 10.91
C THR A 101 -19.96 5.50 10.76
N SER A 102 -19.72 4.45 9.98
CA SER A 102 -20.77 3.55 9.50
C SER A 102 -21.95 4.37 8.90
N THR A 103 -23.19 3.96 9.15
CA THR A 103 -24.41 4.65 8.73
C THR A 103 -24.79 5.88 9.56
N ASN A 104 -24.03 6.19 10.61
CA ASN A 104 -24.37 7.27 11.57
C ASN A 104 -23.63 8.59 11.27
N GLY A 105 -22.89 8.67 10.16
CA GLY A 105 -22.13 9.87 9.81
C GLY A 105 -23.03 10.97 9.26
N ASP A 106 -22.76 12.21 9.64
CA ASP A 106 -23.54 13.40 9.26
C ASP A 106 -23.62 13.63 7.74
N TYR A 107 -22.66 13.07 6.98
CA TYR A 107 -22.56 13.19 5.53
C TYR A 107 -22.76 11.84 4.81
N TYR A 108 -23.46 10.88 5.43
CA TYR A 108 -23.58 9.52 4.88
C TYR A 108 -24.13 9.49 3.45
N ASP A 109 -25.25 10.19 3.20
CA ASP A 109 -25.90 10.21 1.88
C ASP A 109 -25.00 10.89 0.84
N GLN A 110 -24.38 12.03 1.19
CA GLN A 110 -23.45 12.74 0.32
C GLN A 110 -22.19 11.91 0.05
N ALA A 111 -21.72 11.14 1.04
CA ALA A 111 -20.58 10.25 0.88
C ALA A 111 -20.90 9.09 -0.08
N LEU A 112 -22.12 8.57 -0.09
CA LEU A 112 -22.56 7.57 -1.08
C LEU A 112 -22.52 8.15 -2.49
N GLU A 113 -23.10 9.33 -2.71
CA GLU A 113 -23.09 10.00 -4.01
C GLU A 113 -21.65 10.28 -4.49
N LEU A 114 -20.79 10.76 -3.59
CA LEU A 114 -19.39 11.02 -3.88
C LEU A 114 -18.62 9.73 -4.19
N ALA A 115 -18.89 8.63 -3.48
CA ALA A 115 -18.27 7.33 -3.73
C ALA A 115 -18.61 6.83 -5.14
N GLU A 116 -19.86 6.95 -5.59
CA GLU A 116 -20.24 6.60 -6.95
C GLU A 116 -19.52 7.45 -8.01
N LEU A 117 -19.38 8.75 -7.76
CA LEU A 117 -18.64 9.66 -8.64
C LEU A 117 -17.16 9.28 -8.74
N ILE A 118 -16.54 8.98 -7.59
CA ILE A 118 -15.15 8.53 -7.51
C ILE A 118 -14.99 7.21 -8.26
N ASP A 119 -15.86 6.23 -8.03
CA ASP A 119 -15.78 4.90 -8.65
C ASP A 119 -15.85 4.96 -10.17
N ARG A 120 -16.74 5.81 -10.72
CA ARG A 120 -16.79 6.06 -12.16
C ARG A 120 -15.44 6.55 -12.69
N LYS A 121 -14.79 7.49 -11.99
CA LYS A 121 -13.51 8.07 -12.40
C LYS A 121 -12.34 7.08 -12.23
N VAL A 122 -12.28 6.36 -11.11
CA VAL A 122 -11.27 5.30 -10.88
C VAL A 122 -11.38 4.22 -11.95
N ASN A 123 -12.59 3.82 -12.33
CA ASN A 123 -12.78 2.83 -13.40
C ASN A 123 -12.34 3.34 -14.78
N ILE A 124 -12.45 4.65 -15.05
CA ILE A 124 -11.88 5.25 -16.26
C ILE A 124 -10.35 5.15 -16.23
N ASN A 125 -9.70 5.53 -15.12
CA ASN A 125 -8.24 5.41 -14.96
C ASN A 125 -7.77 3.97 -15.19
N ARG A 126 -8.46 2.98 -14.60
CA ARG A 126 -8.12 1.54 -14.72
C ARG A 126 -8.20 1.01 -16.15
N ARG A 127 -9.08 1.57 -16.98
CA ARG A 127 -9.26 1.16 -18.38
C ARG A 127 -8.35 1.93 -19.34
N CYS A 128 -7.68 2.98 -18.87
CA CYS A 128 -6.82 3.80 -19.70
C CYS A 128 -5.44 3.15 -19.87
N SER A 129 -5.02 2.93 -21.11
CA SER A 129 -3.68 2.40 -21.42
C SER A 129 -2.57 3.47 -21.35
N LYS A 130 -2.95 4.74 -21.19
CA LYS A 130 -2.06 5.90 -21.21
C LYS A 130 -1.71 6.43 -19.82
N CYS A 131 -2.30 5.91 -18.75
CA CYS A 131 -2.02 6.37 -17.38
C CYS A 131 -1.92 5.22 -16.39
N ASP A 132 -1.31 5.52 -15.24
CA ASP A 132 -1.27 4.59 -14.13
C ASP A 132 -2.62 4.50 -13.41
N PHE A 133 -2.68 3.60 -12.43
CA PHE A 133 -3.86 3.39 -11.60
C PHE A 133 -4.33 4.66 -10.86
N TYR A 134 -3.41 5.57 -10.58
CA TYR A 134 -3.70 6.84 -9.89
C TYR A 134 -4.12 7.94 -10.87
N GLY A 135 -4.07 7.71 -12.19
CA GLY A 135 -4.46 8.65 -13.22
C GLY A 135 -3.33 9.51 -13.76
N TYR A 136 -2.07 9.23 -13.41
CA TYR A 136 -0.91 9.95 -13.94
C TYR A 136 -0.48 9.38 -15.29
N LYS A 137 -0.21 10.24 -16.28
CA LYS A 137 0.17 9.80 -17.62
C LYS A 137 1.47 9.01 -17.62
N TYR A 138 1.53 8.01 -18.48
CA TYR A 138 2.77 7.38 -18.90
C TYR A 138 3.44 8.19 -19.99
N THR A 139 4.77 8.19 -19.98
CA THR A 139 5.61 8.59 -21.10
C THR A 139 6.63 7.49 -21.37
N GLU A 140 7.29 7.56 -22.51
CA GLU A 140 8.30 6.61 -22.94
C GLU A 140 9.53 6.66 -22.04
N CYS A 141 10.13 5.50 -21.81
CA CYS A 141 11.33 5.42 -20.99
C CYS A 141 12.57 5.80 -21.80
N ILE A 142 13.00 7.05 -21.65
CA ILE A 142 14.23 7.59 -22.27
C ILE A 142 15.52 6.89 -21.85
N HIS A 143 15.51 6.07 -20.79
CA HIS A 143 16.71 5.40 -20.28
C HIS A 143 17.03 4.09 -20.98
N CYS A 144 16.09 3.55 -21.75
CA CYS A 144 16.25 2.28 -22.47
C CYS A 144 15.78 2.40 -23.92
N ASP A 145 15.67 3.63 -24.44
CA ASP A 145 15.20 3.92 -25.80
C ASP A 145 13.97 3.07 -26.19
N GLU A 146 13.01 3.00 -25.26
CA GLU A 146 11.74 2.25 -25.39
C GLU A 146 11.86 0.71 -25.52
N ASP A 147 13.06 0.13 -25.50
CA ASP A 147 13.25 -1.32 -25.62
C ASP A 147 12.82 -2.05 -24.34
N GLY A 148 12.95 -1.36 -23.19
CA GLY A 148 12.66 -1.91 -21.86
C GLY A 148 13.81 -2.74 -21.30
N LYS A 149 14.85 -2.98 -22.08
CA LYS A 149 16.06 -3.69 -21.69
C LYS A 149 17.28 -2.80 -21.81
N ILE A 150 18.32 -3.13 -21.04
CA ILE A 150 19.63 -2.50 -21.12
C ILE A 150 20.63 -3.63 -21.27
N ASN A 151 21.47 -3.52 -22.29
CA ASN A 151 22.62 -4.38 -22.46
C ASN A 151 23.66 -4.00 -21.40
N SER A 152 23.91 -4.91 -20.45
CA SER A 152 24.83 -4.67 -19.34
C SER A 152 25.89 -5.75 -19.27
N THR A 153 27.04 -5.39 -18.70
CA THR A 153 28.11 -6.35 -18.42
C THR A 153 27.57 -7.47 -17.54
N CYS A 154 27.77 -8.72 -17.97
CA CYS A 154 27.33 -9.89 -17.21
C CYS A 154 27.93 -9.86 -15.81
N TYR A 155 27.09 -9.67 -14.78
CA TYR A 155 27.55 -9.60 -13.40
C TYR A 155 28.14 -10.92 -12.90
N TYR A 156 27.71 -12.04 -13.49
CA TYR A 156 28.18 -13.37 -13.08
C TYR A 156 29.64 -13.61 -13.47
N CYS A 157 30.03 -13.33 -14.71
CA CYS A 157 31.44 -13.44 -15.16
C CYS A 157 32.21 -12.12 -15.14
N ARG A 158 31.56 -11.01 -14.79
CA ARG A 158 32.12 -9.65 -14.81
C ARG A 158 32.73 -9.28 -16.17
N GLY A 159 32.06 -9.67 -17.26
CA GLY A 159 32.49 -9.36 -18.63
C GLY A 159 33.61 -10.24 -19.19
N THR A 160 34.04 -11.28 -18.47
CA THR A 160 35.09 -12.18 -18.96
C THR A 160 34.57 -13.26 -19.92
N GLY A 161 33.28 -13.60 -19.84
CA GLY A 161 32.66 -14.71 -20.58
C GLY A 161 32.99 -16.10 -19.99
N LEU A 162 33.87 -16.16 -18.98
CA LEU A 162 34.35 -17.40 -18.37
C LEU A 162 34.20 -17.34 -16.84
N ARG A 163 34.17 -18.51 -16.20
CA ARG A 163 34.14 -18.67 -14.74
C ARG A 163 35.13 -19.75 -14.34
N TYR A 164 35.70 -19.63 -13.13
CA TYR A 164 36.49 -20.73 -12.58
C TYR A 164 35.59 -21.97 -12.43
N CYS A 165 36.15 -23.13 -12.75
CA CYS A 165 35.48 -24.40 -12.59
C CYS A 165 35.38 -24.70 -11.09
N SER A 166 34.18 -24.64 -10.53
CA SER A 166 33.94 -24.88 -9.10
C SER A 166 34.45 -26.25 -8.62
N PRO A 167 34.28 -27.36 -9.36
CA PRO A 167 34.82 -28.67 -8.95
C PRO A 167 36.33 -28.74 -8.73
N CYS A 168 37.13 -27.98 -9.48
CA CYS A 168 38.59 -27.98 -9.36
C CYS A 168 39.15 -26.65 -8.86
N SER A 169 38.30 -25.74 -8.39
CA SER A 169 38.67 -24.41 -7.91
C SER A 169 39.59 -23.60 -8.85
N GLY A 170 39.47 -23.78 -10.17
CA GLY A 170 40.33 -23.09 -11.12
C GLY A 170 41.59 -23.84 -11.58
N GLU A 171 41.96 -24.95 -10.95
CA GLU A 171 43.26 -25.61 -11.17
C GLU A 171 43.28 -26.55 -12.39
N GLY A 172 42.11 -26.92 -12.92
CA GLY A 172 41.99 -27.94 -13.98
C GLY A 172 42.20 -29.37 -13.49
N ILE A 173 42.61 -29.57 -12.23
CA ILE A 173 42.86 -30.87 -11.61
C ILE A 173 42.17 -30.97 -10.25
N ILE A 174 41.77 -32.17 -9.87
CA ILE A 174 41.21 -32.48 -8.55
C ILE A 174 42.26 -33.29 -7.80
N ILE A 175 42.66 -32.80 -6.63
CA ILE A 175 43.63 -33.45 -5.75
C ILE A 175 42.86 -34.15 -4.64
N THR A 176 43.00 -35.46 -4.53
CA THR A 176 42.40 -36.28 -3.45
C THR A 176 43.47 -37.00 -2.66
N THR A 177 43.19 -37.25 -1.38
CA THR A 177 44.09 -38.02 -0.51
C THR A 177 43.84 -39.51 -0.69
N GLY A 178 44.88 -40.23 -1.08
CA GLY A 178 44.84 -41.69 -1.23
C GLY A 178 44.87 -42.43 0.13
N PRO A 179 44.67 -43.76 0.12
CA PRO A 179 44.58 -44.58 1.33
C PRO A 179 45.81 -44.53 2.25
N LEU A 180 46.96 -44.11 1.73
CA LEU A 180 48.24 -44.03 2.44
C LEU A 180 48.70 -42.57 2.65
N GLY A 181 47.83 -41.59 2.46
CA GLY A 181 48.16 -40.17 2.59
C GLY A 181 48.87 -39.55 1.37
N SER A 182 49.01 -40.28 0.27
CA SER A 182 49.56 -39.74 -0.98
C SER A 182 48.55 -38.84 -1.70
N SER A 183 49.04 -37.80 -2.40
CA SER A 183 48.19 -36.96 -3.25
C SER A 183 47.94 -37.63 -4.60
N LEU A 184 46.67 -37.83 -4.96
CA LEU A 184 46.22 -38.32 -6.26
C LEU A 184 45.72 -37.15 -7.11
N TYR A 185 46.30 -37.01 -8.30
CA TYR A 185 45.95 -35.96 -9.25
C TYR A 185 45.04 -36.53 -10.34
N GLN A 186 43.83 -36.00 -10.45
CA GLN A 186 42.88 -36.38 -11.49
C GLN A 186 42.52 -35.18 -12.34
N LYS A 187 42.45 -35.36 -13.66
CA LYS A 187 41.97 -34.32 -14.57
C LYS A 187 40.52 -33.96 -14.22
N CYS A 188 40.21 -32.68 -14.13
CA CYS A 188 38.83 -32.25 -13.95
C CYS A 188 38.04 -32.49 -15.24
N GLY A 189 37.08 -33.41 -15.22
CA GLY A 189 36.25 -33.72 -16.38
C GLY A 189 35.32 -32.57 -16.79
N VAL A 190 34.87 -31.75 -15.83
CA VAL A 190 33.90 -30.67 -16.09
C VAL A 190 34.48 -29.52 -16.90
N CYS A 191 35.75 -29.17 -16.67
CA CYS A 191 36.45 -28.11 -17.42
C CYS A 191 37.49 -28.67 -18.40
N GLU A 192 37.54 -29.98 -18.59
CA GLU A 192 38.52 -30.64 -19.46
C GLU A 192 39.97 -30.22 -19.17
N SER A 193 40.32 -30.07 -17.88
CA SER A 193 41.63 -29.58 -17.42
C SER A 193 41.97 -28.12 -17.75
N LYS A 194 41.02 -27.30 -18.21
CA LYS A 194 41.24 -25.87 -18.49
C LYS A 194 41.23 -25.00 -17.22
N GLY A 195 40.57 -25.47 -16.16
CA GLY A 195 40.37 -24.71 -14.92
C GLY A 195 39.22 -23.71 -14.98
N TYR A 196 38.73 -23.37 -16.16
CA TYR A 196 37.58 -22.49 -16.36
C TYR A 196 36.51 -23.15 -17.22
N VAL A 197 35.28 -22.67 -17.06
CA VAL A 197 34.11 -23.06 -17.85
C VAL A 197 33.48 -21.79 -18.45
N GLU A 198 32.75 -21.97 -19.53
CA GLU A 198 31.95 -20.89 -20.11
C GLU A 198 30.92 -20.36 -19.09
N CYS A 199 30.73 -19.05 -19.06
CA CYS A 199 29.76 -18.43 -18.17
C CYS A 199 28.34 -18.91 -18.50
N SER A 200 27.71 -19.63 -17.59
CA SER A 200 26.36 -20.19 -17.78
C SER A 200 25.25 -19.15 -17.90
N LEU A 201 25.51 -17.88 -17.56
CA LEU A 201 24.52 -16.80 -17.64
C LEU A 201 24.56 -16.04 -18.97
N CYS A 202 25.77 -15.74 -19.48
CA CYS A 202 25.92 -15.02 -20.75
C CYS A 202 26.36 -15.90 -21.92
N HIS A 203 26.63 -17.19 -21.69
CA HIS A 203 27.09 -18.13 -22.72
C HIS A 203 28.26 -17.58 -23.53
N GLY A 204 29.26 -17.03 -22.84
CA GLY A 204 30.45 -16.45 -23.47
C GLY A 204 30.28 -15.03 -24.05
N GLU A 205 29.06 -14.51 -24.19
CA GLU A 205 28.76 -13.19 -24.79
C GLU A 205 29.22 -11.98 -23.96
N LYS A 206 29.62 -12.21 -22.70
CA LYS A 206 30.13 -11.20 -21.73
C LYS A 206 29.12 -10.16 -21.27
N ASN A 207 28.08 -9.92 -22.04
CA ASN A 207 26.96 -9.05 -21.72
C ASN A 207 25.67 -9.85 -21.58
N ILE A 208 24.70 -9.27 -20.89
CA ILE A 208 23.33 -9.79 -20.77
C ILE A 208 22.35 -8.64 -20.92
N ASP A 209 21.20 -8.93 -21.50
CA ASP A 209 20.09 -7.99 -21.50
C ASP A 209 19.35 -8.12 -20.18
N THR A 210 19.36 -7.05 -19.40
CA THR A 210 18.58 -6.94 -18.16
C THR A 210 17.44 -5.98 -18.34
N ASP A 211 16.36 -6.15 -17.59
CA ASP A 211 15.30 -5.15 -17.56
C ASP A 211 15.86 -3.79 -17.15
N CYS A 212 15.38 -2.75 -17.83
CA CYS A 212 15.75 -1.38 -17.52
C CYS A 212 15.44 -1.09 -16.05
N SER A 213 16.44 -0.62 -15.29
CA SER A 213 16.27 -0.35 -13.85
C SER A 213 15.28 0.77 -13.54
N VAL A 214 14.93 1.59 -14.53
CA VAL A 214 14.02 2.73 -14.35
C VAL A 214 12.57 2.35 -14.65
N CYS A 215 12.30 1.71 -15.80
CA CYS A 215 10.94 1.28 -16.15
C CYS A 215 10.62 -0.16 -15.76
N LEU A 216 11.59 -0.92 -15.25
CA LEU A 216 11.46 -2.33 -14.87
C LEU A 216 10.89 -3.19 -16.02
N GLY A 217 11.36 -2.95 -17.25
CA GLY A 217 10.90 -3.67 -18.45
C GLY A 217 9.57 -3.17 -19.03
N SER A 218 8.86 -2.26 -18.38
CA SER A 218 7.54 -1.78 -18.86
C SER A 218 7.60 -0.82 -20.05
N ARG A 219 8.80 -0.33 -20.41
CA ARG A 219 9.06 0.65 -21.47
C ARG A 219 8.46 2.04 -21.23
N LYS A 220 7.76 2.20 -20.11
CA LYS A 220 7.03 3.42 -19.76
C LYS A 220 7.41 3.89 -18.36
N ILE A 221 7.43 5.19 -18.17
CA ILE A 221 7.60 5.81 -16.85
C ILE A 221 6.42 6.73 -16.56
N ARG A 222 6.08 6.85 -15.28
CA ARG A 222 5.01 7.73 -14.83
C ARG A 222 5.49 9.19 -14.81
N THR A 223 4.65 10.09 -15.30
CA THR A 223 4.83 11.54 -15.22
C THR A 223 4.08 12.13 -14.01
N LEU A 224 4.26 13.42 -13.74
CA LEU A 224 3.44 14.15 -12.76
C LEU A 224 2.16 14.74 -13.38
N GLU A 225 1.96 14.57 -14.69
CA GLU A 225 0.78 15.07 -15.38
C GLU A 225 -0.43 14.15 -15.17
N ILE A 226 -1.56 14.75 -14.84
CA ILE A 226 -2.84 14.04 -14.75
C ILE A 226 -3.36 13.75 -16.16
N CYS A 227 -3.81 12.52 -16.40
CA CYS A 227 -4.40 12.10 -17.66
C CYS A 227 -5.76 12.78 -17.87
N THR A 228 -5.97 13.34 -19.06
CA THR A 228 -7.26 13.92 -19.44
C THR A 228 -8.27 12.87 -19.90
N HIS A 229 -7.80 11.64 -20.17
CA HIS A 229 -8.60 10.52 -20.68
C HIS A 229 -9.26 10.78 -22.04
N ASP A 230 -8.65 11.67 -22.85
CA ASP A 230 -8.99 11.91 -24.25
C ASP A 230 -8.37 10.87 -25.21
#